data_AF-A0A7K0K1B3-F1
#
_entry.id   AF-A0A7K0K1B3-F1
#
_cell.length_a   1.000
_cell.length_b   1.000
_cell.length_c   1.000
_cell.angle_alpha   90.00
_cell.angle_beta   90.00
_cell.angle_gamma   90.00
#
_symmetry.space_group_name_H-M   'P 1'
#
loop_
_entity.id
_entity.type
_entity.pdbx_description
1 polymer ?
#
loop_
_entity_poly.entity_id
_entity_poly.type
_entity_poly.pdbx_seq_one_letter_code
_entity_poly.pdbx_strand_id
1 'polypeptide(L)'
;MNLKKKFVVGAASVALIASMGVAPAFAAEIYLPNGTKVERLAGPDRVETSLEAAKVRMEQSTVDTAYIVGYDAVVDAASASSLKDGVILVAPRDRGGQLLLGKAMKDDAKLANISKLVAVGGTSVVADSVLENIKKFDDSITETSRIDGKNRYETSANIAKRAFAATAVSTVFLTRGDNPVDALSAGSLNAFTDKKGPVLLVNPSGTVDKSIVDYYRSTGKPSDNVLVLGGETALSDAQVQQVVGETESISPWKFAETEESLKLKVQKAAIEYLGHKTWQGMADTLKFKTDGTPEALFGLGDANSLATEGTMKDPRKIKAEKVTDPAEAFSGFKPTLAQYDIYATKIDGAYKTAKAELNEAVANAVKAGTDANGVETLVKDKFEALYGTGSFKATTVDGASPEVKVKDQGAFNVDKDGKLTGLNKAFIAKLGKDYAQNEDAKIKEALEVKDDTQVAAPGAADPKNLEKFNEILQADFAKQKALTEASKKKLANAVATYNAKPWAKVVTQAKGVKRIIGKDRYETAALISYYATNAMTNDSVKNVYLASGEDMHLIDSVVAGQLTNGTIMLVPGADLSDETKLELARLVKQNVTIQGYVIGGPKAVSDDAVVAVAKAMGI
;
A
#
# COMPACT_ATOMS: atom_id res chain seq x y z
N MET A 1 38.35 -17.37 -48.43
CA MET A 1 39.44 -17.34 -47.42
C MET A 1 39.08 -18.34 -46.33
N ASN A 2 39.98 -19.27 -46.00
CA ASN A 2 39.66 -20.45 -45.17
C ASN A 2 39.76 -20.09 -43.66
N LEU A 3 38.63 -19.66 -43.06
CA LEU A 3 38.52 -19.21 -41.65
C LEU A 3 38.80 -20.30 -40.59
N LYS A 4 39.09 -21.54 -40.99
CA LYS A 4 39.19 -22.71 -40.11
C LYS A 4 40.51 -22.86 -39.33
N LYS A 5 41.48 -21.95 -39.47
CA LYS A 5 42.76 -22.07 -38.75
C LYS A 5 43.10 -20.80 -37.96
N LYS A 6 43.06 -20.95 -36.62
CA LYS A 6 43.58 -20.05 -35.57
C LYS A 6 42.65 -19.00 -34.94
N PHE A 7 41.43 -19.38 -34.57
CA PHE A 7 40.71 -18.68 -33.49
C PHE A 7 40.21 -19.70 -32.47
N VAL A 8 40.48 -19.48 -31.19
CA VAL A 8 39.69 -20.11 -30.12
C VAL A 8 38.33 -19.41 -30.20
N VAL A 9 37.36 -20.06 -30.83
CA VAL A 9 36.04 -19.49 -31.10
C VAL A 9 35.18 -19.73 -29.86
N GLY A 10 34.64 -18.66 -29.27
CA GLY A 10 33.71 -18.75 -28.14
C GLY A 10 32.33 -19.26 -28.60
N ALA A 11 31.48 -19.69 -27.66
CA ALA A 11 30.13 -20.18 -27.97
C ALA A 11 29.31 -19.17 -28.81
N ALA A 12 29.44 -17.88 -28.50
CA ALA A 12 28.81 -16.78 -29.25
C ALA A 12 29.30 -16.69 -30.69
N SER A 13 30.59 -16.83 -30.94
CA SER A 13 31.13 -16.77 -32.29
C SER A 13 30.84 -18.02 -33.11
N VAL A 14 30.70 -19.19 -32.48
CA VAL A 14 30.18 -20.39 -33.17
C VAL A 14 28.72 -20.18 -33.58
N ALA A 15 27.92 -19.58 -32.70
CA ALA A 15 26.52 -19.27 -32.95
C ALA A 15 26.34 -18.27 -34.10
N LEU A 16 27.16 -17.22 -34.13
CA LEU A 16 27.18 -16.23 -35.21
C LEU A 16 27.65 -16.81 -36.55
N ILE A 17 28.66 -17.71 -36.55
CA ILE A 17 29.06 -18.41 -37.79
C ILE A 17 27.92 -19.29 -38.31
N ALA A 18 27.20 -19.99 -37.42
CA ALA A 18 26.09 -20.85 -37.80
C ALA A 18 24.93 -20.06 -38.40
N SER A 19 24.62 -18.86 -37.86
CA SER A 19 23.56 -17.99 -38.38
C SER A 19 23.92 -17.31 -39.72
N MET A 20 25.21 -17.21 -40.06
CA MET A 20 25.66 -16.66 -41.35
C MET A 20 25.70 -17.69 -42.50
N GLY A 21 25.77 -19.00 -42.19
CA GLY A 21 25.91 -20.08 -43.18
C GLY A 21 24.61 -20.82 -43.52
N VAL A 22 23.57 -20.60 -42.73
CA VAL A 22 22.22 -21.16 -42.90
C VAL A 22 21.30 -19.95 -42.93
N ALA A 23 20.27 -19.91 -43.79
CA ALA A 23 19.24 -18.89 -43.68
C ALA A 23 18.83 -18.79 -42.21
N PRO A 24 18.75 -17.57 -41.61
CA PRO A 24 18.45 -17.43 -40.20
C PRO A 24 17.26 -18.33 -39.90
N ALA A 25 17.37 -19.15 -38.85
CA ALA A 25 16.21 -19.87 -38.36
C ALA A 25 15.19 -18.79 -38.02
N PHE A 26 14.29 -18.52 -38.98
CA PHE A 26 13.31 -17.46 -38.88
C PHE A 26 12.64 -17.59 -37.51
N ALA A 27 12.46 -16.45 -36.86
CA ALA A 27 11.53 -16.26 -35.75
C ALA A 27 10.50 -17.39 -35.72
N ALA A 28 10.61 -18.32 -34.75
CA ALA A 28 9.60 -19.36 -34.62
C ALA A 28 8.25 -18.66 -34.51
N GLU A 29 7.37 -18.90 -35.48
CA GLU A 29 6.07 -18.23 -35.54
C GLU A 29 5.22 -18.76 -34.40
N ILE A 30 4.80 -17.87 -33.50
CA ILE A 30 3.89 -18.25 -32.43
C ILE A 30 2.49 -17.83 -32.86
N TYR A 31 1.59 -18.80 -32.90
CA TYR A 31 0.18 -18.56 -33.15
C TYR A 31 -0.55 -18.48 -31.82
N LEU A 32 -1.22 -17.35 -31.59
CA LEU A 32 -2.09 -17.17 -30.43
C LEU A 32 -3.38 -17.99 -30.58
N PRO A 33 -4.15 -18.22 -29.50
CA PRO A 33 -5.39 -18.99 -29.54
C PRO A 33 -6.42 -18.49 -30.58
N ASN A 34 -6.49 -17.18 -30.85
CA ASN A 34 -7.31 -16.60 -31.92
C ASN A 34 -6.71 -16.68 -33.34
N GLY A 35 -5.54 -17.30 -33.52
CA GLY A 35 -4.83 -17.39 -34.80
C GLY A 35 -3.97 -16.17 -35.19
N THR A 36 -3.85 -15.15 -34.33
CA THR A 36 -2.92 -14.03 -34.56
C THR A 36 -1.47 -14.52 -34.49
N LYS A 37 -0.65 -14.10 -35.47
CA LYS A 37 0.78 -14.39 -35.53
C LYS A 37 1.57 -13.39 -34.68
N VAL A 38 2.45 -13.91 -33.84
CA VAL A 38 3.40 -13.17 -32.99
C VAL A 38 4.81 -13.44 -33.49
N GLU A 39 5.61 -12.39 -33.65
CA GLU A 39 6.99 -12.50 -34.13
C GLU A 39 7.96 -12.61 -32.95
N ARG A 40 8.93 -13.52 -33.03
CA ARG A 40 9.97 -13.69 -32.01
C ARG A 40 11.29 -13.11 -32.50
N LEU A 41 11.80 -12.09 -31.83
CA LEU A 41 13.12 -11.52 -32.07
C LEU A 41 14.12 -12.23 -31.17
N ALA A 42 14.74 -13.28 -31.72
CA ALA A 42 15.64 -14.13 -30.97
C ALA A 42 16.77 -14.64 -31.84
N GLY A 43 17.94 -14.78 -31.24
CA GLY A 43 19.01 -15.59 -31.77
C GLY A 43 19.50 -16.63 -30.77
N PRO A 44 20.48 -17.45 -31.18
CA PRO A 44 21.07 -18.47 -30.32
C PRO A 44 21.72 -17.89 -29.05
N ASP A 45 22.18 -16.64 -29.08
CA ASP A 45 22.52 -15.89 -27.88
C ASP A 45 22.11 -14.40 -27.92
N ARG A 46 22.56 -13.63 -26.91
CA ARG A 46 22.25 -12.20 -26.72
C ARG A 46 22.80 -11.28 -27.82
N VAL A 47 23.89 -11.67 -28.49
CA VAL A 47 24.51 -10.95 -29.61
C VAL A 47 23.57 -11.03 -30.81
N GLU A 48 23.15 -12.22 -31.22
CA GLU A 48 22.22 -12.35 -32.34
C GLU A 48 20.84 -11.78 -31.99
N THR A 49 20.36 -11.96 -30.75
CA THR A 49 19.11 -11.32 -30.30
C THR A 49 19.18 -9.79 -30.43
N SER A 50 20.33 -9.19 -30.08
CA SER A 50 20.56 -7.74 -30.27
C SER A 50 20.58 -7.33 -31.75
N LEU A 51 21.12 -8.19 -32.62
CA LEU A 51 21.17 -7.96 -34.07
C LEU A 51 19.76 -7.98 -34.68
N GLU A 52 18.93 -8.95 -34.31
CA GLU A 52 17.55 -9.04 -34.81
C GLU A 52 16.68 -7.87 -34.32
N ALA A 53 16.84 -7.46 -33.05
CA ALA A 53 16.17 -6.28 -32.54
C ALA A 53 16.62 -4.99 -33.25
N ALA A 54 17.92 -4.87 -33.58
CA ALA A 54 18.45 -3.74 -34.34
C ALA A 54 17.84 -3.67 -35.76
N LYS A 55 17.67 -4.81 -36.43
CA LYS A 55 17.02 -4.86 -37.75
C LYS A 55 15.58 -4.34 -37.72
N VAL A 56 14.79 -4.78 -36.74
CA VAL A 56 13.42 -4.28 -36.53
C VAL A 56 13.42 -2.78 -36.20
N ARG A 57 14.36 -2.33 -35.37
CA ARG A 57 14.51 -0.90 -35.05
C ARG A 57 14.80 -0.06 -36.30
N MET A 58 15.63 -0.56 -37.22
CA MET A 58 15.96 0.13 -38.48
C MET A 58 14.77 0.24 -39.43
N GLU A 59 13.83 -0.70 -39.38
CA GLU A 59 12.55 -0.61 -40.11
C GLU A 59 11.62 0.46 -39.51
N GLN A 60 11.65 0.63 -38.19
CA GLN A 60 10.84 1.65 -37.50
C GLN A 60 11.38 3.07 -37.73
N SER A 61 12.70 3.24 -37.69
CA SER A 61 13.35 4.49 -38.11
C SER A 61 14.82 4.23 -38.43
N THR A 62 15.24 4.63 -39.62
CA THR A 62 16.62 4.53 -40.06
C THR A 62 17.52 5.44 -39.21
N VAL A 63 18.60 4.87 -38.69
CA VAL A 63 19.64 5.56 -37.90
C VAL A 63 21.03 5.19 -38.44
N ASP A 64 22.05 5.97 -38.10
CA ASP A 64 23.42 5.79 -38.61
C ASP A 64 24.42 5.29 -37.54
N THR A 65 23.95 5.14 -36.30
CA THR A 65 24.80 4.89 -35.13
C THR A 65 24.48 3.55 -34.50
N ALA A 66 25.51 2.75 -34.19
CA ALA A 66 25.40 1.54 -33.37
C ALA A 66 26.14 1.71 -32.04
N TYR A 67 25.38 1.58 -30.95
CA TYR A 67 25.88 1.59 -29.58
C TYR A 67 26.30 0.18 -29.17
N ILE A 68 27.59 0.01 -28.93
CA ILE A 68 28.21 -1.27 -28.60
C ILE A 68 28.31 -1.40 -27.08
N VAL A 69 27.53 -2.33 -26.52
CA VAL A 69 27.55 -2.65 -25.08
C VAL A 69 28.32 -3.95 -24.83
N GLY A 70 29.00 -4.06 -23.68
CA GLY A 70 29.71 -5.28 -23.31
C GLY A 70 28.75 -6.45 -23.05
N TYR A 71 29.19 -7.69 -23.32
CA TYR A 71 28.38 -8.90 -23.18
C TYR A 71 27.68 -9.02 -21.81
N ASP A 72 28.38 -8.65 -20.73
CA ASP A 72 27.90 -8.76 -19.34
C ASP A 72 27.51 -7.41 -18.73
N ALA A 73 27.51 -6.34 -19.52
CA ALA A 73 27.37 -4.96 -19.04
C ALA A 73 25.89 -4.53 -18.91
N VAL A 74 25.08 -5.32 -18.20
CA VAL A 74 23.61 -5.11 -18.07
C VAL A 74 23.28 -3.72 -17.53
N VAL A 75 24.09 -3.21 -16.61
CA VAL A 75 23.87 -1.90 -15.96
C VAL A 75 24.08 -0.74 -16.93
N ASP A 76 25.19 -0.73 -17.66
CA ASP A 76 25.48 0.32 -18.65
C ASP A 76 24.47 0.27 -19.80
N ALA A 77 24.09 -0.95 -20.19
CA ALA A 77 23.09 -1.21 -21.21
C ALA A 77 21.69 -0.69 -20.79
N ALA A 78 21.29 -0.84 -19.52
CA ALA A 78 20.00 -0.33 -19.03
C ALA A 78 19.83 1.18 -19.26
N SER A 79 20.87 1.98 -18.97
CA SER A 79 20.87 3.42 -19.28
C SER A 79 20.92 3.72 -20.78
N ALA A 80 21.58 2.88 -21.57
CA ALA A 80 21.69 3.03 -23.02
C ALA A 80 20.34 2.98 -23.75
N SER A 81 19.29 2.42 -23.14
CA SER A 81 17.91 2.44 -23.66
C SER A 81 17.35 3.86 -23.89
N SER A 82 17.96 4.88 -23.28
CA SER A 82 17.64 6.29 -23.52
C SER A 82 18.14 6.80 -24.88
N LEU A 83 19.10 6.11 -25.51
CA LEU A 83 19.69 6.50 -26.79
C LEU A 83 18.77 6.02 -27.92
N LYS A 84 18.09 6.96 -28.58
CA LYS A 84 17.12 6.67 -29.66
C LYS A 84 17.63 7.01 -31.06
N ASP A 85 18.79 7.67 -31.14
CA ASP A 85 19.49 8.05 -32.37
C ASP A 85 20.36 6.92 -32.94
N GLY A 86 20.25 5.70 -32.39
CA GLY A 86 21.01 4.53 -32.82
C GLY A 86 20.35 3.21 -32.44
N VAL A 87 21.01 2.12 -32.83
CA VAL A 87 20.68 0.74 -32.43
C VAL A 87 21.62 0.28 -31.30
N ILE A 88 21.18 -0.65 -30.46
CA ILE A 88 22.00 -1.24 -29.40
C ILE A 88 22.41 -2.64 -29.82
N LEU A 89 23.72 -2.89 -29.89
CA LEU A 89 24.32 -4.18 -30.21
C LEU A 89 25.21 -4.68 -29.07
N VAL A 90 25.11 -5.97 -28.76
CA VAL A 90 25.92 -6.60 -27.72
C VAL A 90 27.21 -7.13 -28.34
N ALA A 91 28.36 -6.73 -27.77
CA ALA A 91 29.67 -7.19 -28.21
C ALA A 91 30.01 -8.59 -27.66
N PRO A 92 30.50 -9.52 -28.51
CA PRO A 92 31.04 -10.80 -28.05
C PRO A 92 32.29 -10.63 -27.17
N ARG A 93 32.48 -11.56 -26.22
CA ARG A 93 33.66 -11.57 -25.34
C ARG A 93 34.97 -11.85 -26.10
N ASP A 94 34.89 -12.70 -27.12
CA ASP A 94 36.06 -13.13 -27.88
C ASP A 94 36.24 -12.33 -29.17
N ARG A 95 37.50 -12.19 -29.59
CA ARG A 95 37.88 -11.47 -30.80
C ARG A 95 37.23 -12.02 -32.07
N GLY A 96 37.08 -13.34 -32.17
CA GLY A 96 36.45 -13.99 -33.32
C GLY A 96 35.01 -13.52 -33.49
N GLY A 97 34.26 -13.46 -32.39
CA GLY A 97 32.89 -12.95 -32.37
C GLY A 97 32.79 -11.49 -32.75
N GLN A 98 33.68 -10.65 -32.26
CA GLN A 98 33.69 -9.22 -32.59
C GLN A 98 33.90 -8.99 -34.10
N LEU A 99 34.80 -9.76 -34.72
CA LEU A 99 35.03 -9.73 -36.16
C LEU A 99 33.80 -10.20 -36.95
N LEU A 100 33.14 -11.25 -36.48
CA LEU A 100 31.93 -11.79 -37.09
C LEU A 100 30.75 -10.84 -36.95
N LEU A 101 30.63 -10.11 -35.84
CA LEU A 101 29.59 -9.10 -35.64
C LEU A 101 29.74 -7.99 -36.69
N GLY A 102 30.96 -7.48 -36.90
CA GLY A 102 31.23 -6.51 -37.96
C GLY A 102 30.90 -7.04 -39.35
N LYS A 103 31.22 -8.30 -39.63
CA LYS A 103 30.85 -8.94 -40.90
C LYS A 103 29.33 -9.07 -41.06
N ALA A 104 28.62 -9.46 -40.00
CA ALA A 104 27.16 -9.58 -40.00
C ALA A 104 26.47 -8.24 -40.23
N MET A 105 27.01 -7.15 -39.66
CA MET A 105 26.54 -5.78 -39.92
C MET A 105 26.70 -5.38 -41.39
N LYS A 106 27.88 -5.62 -41.97
CA LYS A 106 28.15 -5.31 -43.38
C LYS A 106 27.29 -6.09 -44.37
N ASP A 107 27.09 -7.38 -44.11
CA ASP A 107 26.35 -8.25 -45.01
C ASP A 107 24.83 -7.99 -44.97
N ASP A 108 24.31 -7.41 -43.89
CA ASP A 108 22.87 -7.17 -43.73
C ASP A 108 22.46 -5.81 -44.30
N ALA A 109 21.65 -5.83 -45.37
CA ALA A 109 21.19 -4.62 -46.04
C ALA A 109 20.39 -3.66 -45.13
N LYS A 110 19.76 -4.14 -44.04
CA LYS A 110 19.04 -3.28 -43.09
C LYS A 110 19.99 -2.49 -42.20
N LEU A 111 21.21 -3.00 -41.99
CA LEU A 111 22.24 -2.37 -41.16
C LEU A 111 23.26 -1.58 -41.97
N ALA A 112 23.20 -1.61 -43.30
CA ALA A 112 24.15 -0.93 -44.20
C ALA A 112 24.23 0.60 -44.02
N ASN A 113 23.25 1.23 -43.37
CA ASN A 113 23.26 2.67 -43.06
C ASN A 113 24.08 3.01 -41.80
N ILE A 114 24.46 2.01 -41.00
CA ILE A 114 25.28 2.23 -39.82
C ILE A 114 26.69 2.62 -40.27
N SER A 115 27.12 3.81 -39.88
CA SER A 115 28.45 4.35 -40.21
C SER A 115 29.25 4.80 -38.99
N LYS A 116 28.62 4.78 -37.80
CA LYS A 116 29.23 5.18 -36.53
C LYS A 116 29.12 4.07 -35.49
N LEU A 117 30.22 3.74 -34.83
CA LEU A 117 30.21 2.88 -33.64
C LEU A 117 30.48 3.69 -32.39
N VAL A 118 29.72 3.45 -31.34
CA VAL A 118 29.90 4.11 -30.05
C VAL A 118 29.98 3.07 -28.94
N ALA A 119 31.14 2.90 -28.32
CA ALA A 119 31.24 2.03 -27.14
C ALA A 119 30.50 2.67 -25.95
N VAL A 120 29.68 1.89 -25.26
CA VAL A 120 29.02 2.32 -24.02
C VAL A 120 29.68 1.62 -22.84
N GLY A 121 30.23 2.42 -21.93
CA GLY A 121 31.03 1.97 -20.80
C GLY A 121 32.53 2.23 -21.00
N GLY A 122 33.29 2.13 -19.91
CA GLY A 122 34.75 2.33 -19.93
C GLY A 122 35.50 1.22 -20.68
N THR A 123 36.80 1.43 -20.89
CA THR A 123 37.67 0.46 -21.60
C THR A 123 37.82 -0.88 -20.87
N SER A 124 37.55 -0.93 -19.56
CA SER A 124 37.49 -2.17 -18.78
C SER A 124 36.27 -3.04 -19.09
N VAL A 125 35.20 -2.44 -19.64
CA VAL A 125 33.94 -3.11 -20.00
C VAL A 125 33.89 -3.39 -21.50
N VAL A 126 34.25 -2.39 -22.31
CA VAL A 126 34.36 -2.50 -23.77
C VAL A 126 35.72 -1.95 -24.17
N ALA A 127 36.72 -2.80 -24.35
CA ALA A 127 38.06 -2.35 -24.78
C ALA A 127 38.02 -1.68 -26.16
N ASP A 128 38.93 -0.74 -26.44
CA ASP A 128 38.99 -0.07 -27.76
C ASP A 128 39.16 -1.06 -28.91
N SER A 129 39.90 -2.14 -28.66
CA SER A 129 40.08 -3.24 -29.62
C SER A 129 38.76 -3.89 -30.05
N VAL A 130 37.69 -3.80 -29.26
CA VAL A 130 36.37 -4.32 -29.63
C VAL A 130 35.82 -3.56 -30.83
N LEU A 131 35.84 -2.22 -30.78
CA LEU A 131 35.38 -1.38 -31.89
C LEU A 131 36.27 -1.56 -33.12
N GLU A 132 37.59 -1.64 -32.92
CA GLU A 132 38.54 -1.91 -34.01
C GLU A 132 38.27 -3.26 -34.69
N ASN A 133 37.99 -4.31 -33.91
CA ASN A 133 37.70 -5.64 -34.45
C ASN A 133 36.38 -5.65 -35.22
N ILE A 134 35.32 -4.97 -34.74
CA ILE A 134 34.04 -4.86 -35.45
C ILE A 134 34.23 -4.09 -36.76
N LYS A 135 34.88 -2.92 -36.71
CA LYS A 135 35.14 -2.06 -37.89
C LYS A 135 36.01 -2.75 -38.94
N LYS A 136 36.87 -3.70 -38.56
CA LYS A 136 37.86 -4.31 -39.45
C LYS A 136 37.30 -4.93 -40.73
N PHE A 137 36.06 -5.40 -40.69
CA PHE A 137 35.40 -5.98 -41.86
C PHE A 137 34.38 -5.05 -42.50
N ASP A 138 33.99 -3.96 -41.85
CA ASP A 138 32.95 -3.05 -42.27
C ASP A 138 33.50 -1.63 -42.53
N ASP A 139 33.89 -1.41 -43.78
CA ASP A 139 34.48 -0.16 -44.24
C ASP A 139 33.48 1.01 -44.27
N SER A 140 32.18 0.73 -44.12
CA SER A 140 31.15 1.76 -43.99
C SER A 140 31.21 2.49 -42.64
N ILE A 141 31.85 1.87 -41.64
CA ILE A 141 32.10 2.47 -40.34
C ILE A 141 33.22 3.50 -40.45
N THR A 142 32.85 4.76 -40.57
CA THR A 142 33.80 5.87 -40.72
C THR A 142 34.21 6.45 -39.36
N GLU A 143 33.32 6.40 -38.36
CA GLU A 143 33.52 7.03 -37.05
C GLU A 143 33.44 6.01 -35.90
N THR A 144 34.30 6.17 -34.90
CA THR A 144 34.24 5.43 -33.64
C THR A 144 34.38 6.39 -32.47
N SER A 145 33.51 6.29 -31.47
CA SER A 145 33.59 7.07 -30.24
C SER A 145 33.20 6.25 -29.01
N ARG A 146 33.20 6.87 -27.83
CA ARG A 146 32.87 6.23 -26.56
C ARG A 146 32.02 7.15 -25.69
N ILE A 147 31.09 6.55 -24.96
CA ILE A 147 30.39 7.16 -23.84
C ILE A 147 30.76 6.38 -22.60
N ASP A 148 31.54 7.00 -21.72
CA ASP A 148 32.01 6.40 -20.48
C ASP A 148 32.00 7.39 -19.32
N GLY A 149 32.40 6.89 -18.17
CA GLY A 149 32.58 7.64 -16.93
C GLY A 149 33.44 6.81 -15.98
N LYS A 150 33.90 7.45 -14.89
CA LYS A 150 34.73 6.78 -13.87
C LYS A 150 33.98 5.66 -13.16
N ASN A 151 32.66 5.75 -13.15
CA ASN A 151 31.76 4.76 -12.60
C ASN A 151 30.45 4.71 -13.42
N ARG A 152 29.56 3.77 -13.04
CA ARG A 152 28.25 3.56 -13.67
C ARG A 152 27.32 4.78 -13.60
N TYR A 153 27.45 5.60 -12.55
CA TYR A 153 26.61 6.77 -12.34
C TYR A 153 27.02 7.90 -13.31
N GLU A 154 28.32 8.17 -13.42
CA GLU A 154 28.88 9.12 -14.39
C GLU A 154 28.62 8.67 -15.84
N THR A 155 28.75 7.37 -16.11
CA THR A 155 28.40 6.79 -17.42
C THR A 155 26.92 7.04 -17.74
N SER A 156 26.00 6.78 -16.80
CA SER A 156 24.57 7.05 -17.01
C SER A 156 24.25 8.54 -17.25
N ALA A 157 24.94 9.46 -16.55
CA ALA A 157 24.82 10.89 -16.78
C ALA A 157 25.34 11.30 -18.17
N ASN A 158 26.44 10.72 -18.63
CA ASN A 158 26.99 11.02 -19.96
C ASN A 158 26.14 10.44 -21.09
N ILE A 159 25.54 9.26 -20.89
CA ILE A 159 24.50 8.72 -21.79
C ILE A 159 23.32 9.69 -21.87
N ALA A 160 22.84 10.19 -20.72
CA ALA A 160 21.74 11.13 -20.64
C ALA A 160 22.06 12.47 -21.34
N LYS A 161 23.29 12.99 -21.20
CA LYS A 161 23.75 14.19 -21.93
C LYS A 161 23.68 14.00 -23.43
N ARG A 162 24.11 12.84 -23.93
CA ARG A 162 24.08 12.55 -25.37
C ARG A 162 22.63 12.38 -25.86
N ALA A 163 21.86 11.52 -25.20
CA ALA A 163 20.49 11.19 -25.60
C ALA A 163 19.58 12.44 -25.67
N PHE A 164 19.80 13.40 -24.77
CA PHE A 164 18.98 14.61 -24.65
C PHE A 164 19.71 15.90 -25.03
N ALA A 165 20.82 15.81 -25.77
CA ALA A 165 21.55 17.00 -26.26
C ALA A 165 20.68 17.87 -27.17
N ALA A 166 19.87 17.24 -28.01
CA ALA A 166 18.98 17.90 -28.98
C ALA A 166 17.48 17.66 -28.70
N THR A 167 17.15 17.00 -27.58
CA THR A 167 15.77 16.61 -27.24
C THR A 167 15.39 17.19 -25.88
N ALA A 168 14.26 17.90 -25.81
CA ALA A 168 13.76 18.42 -24.54
C ALA A 168 13.41 17.27 -23.57
N VAL A 169 13.94 17.36 -22.35
CA VAL A 169 13.59 16.46 -21.24
C VAL A 169 12.23 16.86 -20.68
N SER A 170 11.27 15.93 -20.63
CA SER A 170 9.96 16.11 -20.01
C SER A 170 9.91 15.50 -18.62
N THR A 171 10.49 14.32 -18.42
CA THR A 171 10.57 13.61 -17.14
C THR A 171 12.01 13.17 -16.87
N VAL A 172 12.45 13.04 -15.63
CA VAL A 172 13.73 12.41 -15.26
C VAL A 172 13.43 11.14 -14.49
N PHE A 173 13.89 9.99 -14.99
CA PHE A 173 13.67 8.70 -14.35
C PHE A 173 14.86 8.38 -13.43
N LEU A 174 14.60 8.16 -12.14
CA LEU A 174 15.63 7.77 -11.17
C LEU A 174 15.44 6.30 -10.80
N THR A 175 16.54 5.54 -10.80
CA THR A 175 16.54 4.14 -10.36
C THR A 175 17.83 3.81 -9.62
N ARG A 176 17.85 2.69 -8.90
CA ARG A 176 19.07 2.19 -8.26
C ARG A 176 20.08 1.73 -9.32
N GLY A 177 21.34 2.11 -9.17
CA GLY A 177 22.39 1.78 -10.13
C GLY A 177 23.13 0.46 -9.89
N ASP A 178 22.94 -0.19 -8.74
CA ASP A 178 23.52 -1.50 -8.45
C ASP A 178 22.72 -2.66 -9.06
N ASN A 179 21.40 -2.52 -9.14
CA ASN A 179 20.49 -3.49 -9.76
C ASN A 179 19.32 -2.81 -10.50
N PRO A 180 19.53 -2.26 -11.72
CA PRO A 180 18.55 -1.41 -12.41
C PRO A 180 17.44 -2.19 -13.15
N VAL A 181 16.99 -3.32 -12.60
CA VAL A 181 15.97 -4.18 -13.24
C VAL A 181 14.64 -3.45 -13.43
N ASP A 182 14.27 -2.63 -12.45
CA ASP A 182 13.03 -1.83 -12.47
C ASP A 182 13.03 -0.74 -13.56
N ALA A 183 14.19 -0.46 -14.16
CA ALA A 183 14.34 0.55 -15.20
C ALA A 183 14.43 -0.02 -16.62
N LEU A 184 14.44 -1.34 -16.79
CA LEU A 184 14.54 -1.98 -18.10
C LEU A 184 13.38 -1.60 -19.03
N SER A 185 12.17 -1.49 -18.47
CA SER A 185 10.98 -1.03 -19.20
C SER A 185 10.88 0.49 -19.30
N ALA A 186 11.66 1.25 -18.54
CA ALA A 186 11.60 2.72 -18.56
C ALA A 186 12.09 3.31 -19.89
N GLY A 187 12.99 2.62 -20.59
CA GLY A 187 13.47 3.02 -21.91
C GLY A 187 12.35 3.15 -22.96
N SER A 188 11.23 2.43 -22.80
CA SER A 188 10.07 2.56 -23.70
C SER A 188 9.29 3.85 -23.45
N LEU A 189 9.37 4.47 -22.26
CA LEU A 189 8.74 5.75 -21.94
C LEU A 189 9.25 6.90 -22.82
N ASN A 190 10.42 6.75 -23.41
CA ASN A 190 10.97 7.72 -24.37
C ASN A 190 10.24 7.75 -25.71
N ALA A 191 9.38 6.78 -26.02
CA ALA A 191 8.47 6.85 -27.16
C ALA A 191 7.34 7.89 -26.96
N PHE A 192 7.11 8.35 -25.73
CA PHE A 192 5.96 9.18 -25.34
C PHE A 192 6.39 10.64 -25.19
N THR A 193 5.88 11.54 -26.04
CA THR A 193 6.32 12.95 -26.10
C THR A 193 6.24 13.70 -24.76
N ASP A 194 5.22 13.43 -23.96
CA ASP A 194 5.02 14.02 -22.63
C ASP A 194 5.88 13.39 -21.51
N LYS A 195 6.50 12.23 -21.78
CA LYS A 195 7.28 11.44 -20.80
C LYS A 195 8.72 11.19 -21.22
N LYS A 196 9.20 11.83 -22.30
CA LYS A 196 10.60 11.74 -22.73
C LYS A 196 11.56 12.15 -21.61
N GLY A 197 12.52 11.30 -21.31
CA GLY A 197 13.33 11.44 -20.14
C GLY A 197 14.51 10.47 -20.04
N PRO A 198 15.64 10.92 -19.49
CA PRO A 198 16.78 10.05 -19.24
C PRO A 198 16.52 9.13 -18.06
N VAL A 199 17.07 7.92 -18.14
CA VAL A 199 17.20 7.00 -17.01
C VAL A 199 18.53 7.26 -16.31
N LEU A 200 18.48 7.82 -15.11
CA LEU A 200 19.65 8.11 -14.28
C LEU A 200 19.81 7.05 -13.20
N LEU A 201 21.02 6.50 -13.11
CA LEU A 201 21.38 5.52 -12.10
C LEU A 201 21.87 6.24 -10.84
N VAL A 202 21.27 5.94 -9.70
CA VAL A 202 21.64 6.52 -8.40
C VAL A 202 22.28 5.43 -7.54
N ASN A 203 23.40 5.72 -6.88
CA ASN A 203 23.95 4.80 -5.87
C ASN A 203 22.89 4.52 -4.80
N PRO A 204 22.75 3.29 -4.27
CA PRO A 204 21.67 2.91 -3.35
C PRO A 204 21.87 3.36 -1.88
N SER A 205 23.07 3.82 -1.53
CA SER A 205 23.38 4.38 -0.22
C SER A 205 24.52 5.41 -0.29
N GLY A 206 24.65 6.23 0.75
CA GLY A 206 25.71 7.24 0.87
C GLY A 206 25.46 8.49 0.03
N THR A 207 26.53 9.27 -0.18
CA THR A 207 26.49 10.50 -0.97
C THR A 207 26.20 10.21 -2.42
N VAL A 208 25.18 10.86 -3.00
CA VAL A 208 24.83 10.68 -4.42
C VAL A 208 25.95 11.21 -5.32
N ASP A 209 26.27 10.45 -6.37
CA ASP A 209 27.29 10.86 -7.32
C ASP A 209 26.95 12.23 -7.93
N LYS A 210 27.92 13.15 -7.85
CA LYS A 210 27.77 14.53 -8.30
C LYS A 210 27.35 14.61 -9.77
N SER A 211 27.77 13.66 -10.61
CA SER A 211 27.40 13.64 -12.03
C SER A 211 25.88 13.56 -12.25
N ILE A 212 25.17 12.84 -11.38
CA ILE A 212 23.71 12.68 -11.42
C ILE A 212 23.03 13.97 -11.00
N VAL A 213 23.48 14.56 -9.89
CA VAL A 213 22.95 15.81 -9.36
C VAL A 213 23.15 16.95 -10.36
N ASP A 214 24.35 17.06 -10.92
CA ASP A 214 24.69 18.09 -11.91
C ASP A 214 23.85 17.94 -13.18
N TYR A 215 23.71 16.71 -13.67
CA TYR A 215 22.90 16.45 -14.85
C TYR A 215 21.42 16.79 -14.61
N TYR A 216 20.83 16.31 -13.51
CA TYR A 216 19.44 16.64 -13.15
C TYR A 216 19.23 18.16 -13.12
N ARG A 217 20.11 18.90 -12.43
CA ARG A 217 20.03 20.38 -12.36
C ARG A 217 20.14 21.03 -13.74
N SER A 218 20.99 20.50 -14.64
CA SER A 218 21.14 21.02 -16.00
C SER A 218 19.86 20.91 -16.84
N THR A 219 18.93 20.01 -16.49
CA THR A 219 17.65 19.89 -17.19
C THR A 219 16.68 21.04 -16.87
N GLY A 220 16.92 21.78 -15.77
CA GLY A 220 16.03 22.83 -15.27
C GLY A 220 14.63 22.33 -14.86
N LYS A 221 14.44 21.01 -14.73
CA LYS A 221 13.14 20.41 -14.39
C LYS A 221 12.87 20.51 -12.88
N PRO A 222 11.64 20.87 -12.45
CA PRO A 222 11.26 20.81 -11.05
C PRO A 222 11.16 19.34 -10.58
N SER A 223 11.05 19.15 -9.27
CA SER A 223 10.91 17.82 -8.65
C SER A 223 9.67 17.05 -9.14
N ASP A 224 8.61 17.75 -9.53
CA ASP A 224 7.35 17.18 -10.04
C ASP A 224 7.51 16.42 -11.38
N ASN A 225 8.61 16.70 -12.08
CA ASN A 225 9.00 16.04 -13.32
C ASN A 225 9.98 14.88 -13.08
N VAL A 226 10.14 14.44 -11.84
CA VAL A 226 10.96 13.27 -11.48
C VAL A 226 10.06 12.07 -11.21
N LEU A 227 10.41 10.94 -11.82
CA LEU A 227 9.77 9.65 -11.58
C LEU A 227 10.80 8.65 -11.05
N VAL A 228 10.61 8.20 -9.81
CA VAL A 228 11.45 7.19 -9.19
C VAL A 228 10.90 5.80 -9.50
N LEU A 229 11.77 4.90 -9.94
CA LEU A 229 11.47 3.52 -10.29
C LEU A 229 12.04 2.59 -9.23
N GLY A 230 11.15 1.89 -8.53
CA GLY A 230 11.47 1.01 -7.42
C GLY A 230 11.09 1.60 -6.06
N GLY A 231 10.93 0.72 -5.07
CA GLY A 231 10.56 1.08 -3.70
C GLY A 231 11.65 1.81 -2.92
N GLU A 232 11.35 2.22 -1.68
CA GLU A 232 12.30 2.91 -0.79
C GLU A 232 13.52 2.04 -0.44
N THR A 233 13.36 0.71 -0.44
CA THR A 233 14.46 -0.25 -0.26
C THR A 233 15.40 -0.33 -1.47
N ALA A 234 14.92 0.02 -2.65
CA ALA A 234 15.70 0.09 -3.88
C ALA A 234 16.41 1.45 -3.99
N LEU A 235 15.66 2.54 -3.79
CA LEU A 235 16.19 3.89 -3.77
C LEU A 235 15.51 4.70 -2.66
N SER A 236 16.22 4.94 -1.57
CA SER A 236 15.67 5.63 -0.39
C SER A 236 15.33 7.09 -0.69
N ASP A 237 14.38 7.66 0.06
CA ASP A 237 13.99 9.06 -0.09
C ASP A 237 15.16 10.01 0.21
N ALA A 238 16.04 9.65 1.14
CA ALA A 238 17.27 10.39 1.45
C ALA A 238 18.22 10.52 0.24
N GLN A 239 18.18 9.57 -0.70
CA GLN A 239 18.99 9.66 -1.91
C GLN A 239 18.31 10.41 -3.03
N VAL A 240 17.00 10.24 -3.18
CA VAL A 240 16.21 11.07 -4.09
C VAL A 240 16.38 12.55 -3.72
N GLN A 241 16.37 12.88 -2.43
CA GLN A 241 16.63 14.23 -1.89
C GLN A 241 17.99 14.80 -2.31
N GLN A 242 19.05 14.00 -2.29
CA GLN A 242 20.37 14.46 -2.71
C GLN A 242 20.41 14.82 -4.20
N VAL A 243 19.51 14.25 -5.02
CA VAL A 243 19.35 14.62 -6.43
C VAL A 243 18.49 15.88 -6.59
N VAL A 244 17.30 15.91 -5.98
CA VAL A 244 16.27 16.94 -6.27
C VAL A 244 16.25 18.14 -5.33
N GLY A 245 16.96 18.11 -4.19
CA GLY A 245 16.98 19.16 -3.17
C GLY A 245 16.09 18.88 -1.94
N GLU A 246 15.98 19.86 -1.01
CA GLU A 246 15.22 19.71 0.24
C GLU A 246 13.76 19.29 -0.02
N THR A 247 13.35 18.17 0.56
CA THR A 247 11.95 17.77 0.72
C THR A 247 11.69 17.48 2.19
N GLU A 248 10.50 17.81 2.68
CA GLU A 248 10.06 17.33 3.99
C GLU A 248 9.68 15.85 3.86
N SER A 249 10.30 15.01 4.68
CA SER A 249 9.96 13.59 4.77
C SER A 249 8.66 13.45 5.56
N ILE A 250 7.61 13.03 4.87
CA ILE A 250 6.39 12.52 5.48
C ILE A 250 6.22 11.12 4.91
N SER A 251 6.33 10.07 5.74
CA SER A 251 6.16 8.68 5.33
C SER A 251 4.67 8.28 5.41
N PRO A 252 3.97 7.98 4.29
CA PRO A 252 2.58 7.56 4.32
C PRO A 252 2.37 6.03 4.13
N TRP A 253 3.43 5.21 3.98
CA TRP A 253 3.28 3.84 3.42
C TRP A 253 4.14 2.75 4.06
N LYS A 254 3.81 2.28 5.28
CA LYS A 254 4.44 1.03 5.74
C LYS A 254 3.89 -0.23 5.06
N PHE A 255 2.65 -0.30 4.58
CA PHE A 255 2.15 -1.43 3.77
C PHE A 255 0.94 -0.99 2.93
N ALA A 256 1.03 -1.03 1.60
CA ALA A 256 -0.13 -0.80 0.73
C ALA A 256 -1.05 -2.04 0.80
N GLU A 257 -2.29 -1.83 1.23
CA GLU A 257 -3.28 -2.89 1.41
C GLU A 257 -4.11 -3.10 0.14
N THR A 258 -4.38 -4.36 -0.20
CA THR A 258 -5.25 -4.74 -1.32
C THR A 258 -6.66 -4.21 -1.13
N GLU A 259 -7.44 -4.05 -2.22
CA GLU A 259 -8.86 -3.66 -2.12
C GLU A 259 -9.64 -4.60 -1.20
N GLU A 260 -9.31 -5.90 -1.22
CA GLU A 260 -9.86 -6.90 -0.30
C GLU A 260 -9.51 -6.61 1.17
N SER A 261 -8.27 -6.27 1.47
CA SER A 261 -7.85 -5.89 2.84
C SER A 261 -8.53 -4.60 3.31
N LEU A 262 -8.67 -3.61 2.42
CA LEU A 262 -9.37 -2.36 2.71
C LEU A 262 -10.87 -2.59 2.95
N LYS A 263 -11.52 -3.43 2.12
CA LYS A 263 -12.91 -3.87 2.30
C LYS A 263 -13.07 -4.58 3.65
N LEU A 264 -12.18 -5.52 3.97
CA LEU A 264 -12.18 -6.28 5.23
C LEU A 264 -12.07 -5.36 6.46
N LYS A 265 -11.27 -4.30 6.38
CA LYS A 265 -11.16 -3.31 7.46
C LYS A 265 -12.43 -2.51 7.66
N VAL A 266 -13.08 -2.08 6.57
CA VAL A 266 -14.38 -1.40 6.65
C VAL A 266 -15.41 -2.33 7.30
N GLN A 267 -15.47 -3.60 6.89
CA GLN A 267 -16.38 -4.59 7.46
C GLN A 267 -16.13 -4.81 8.96
N LYS A 268 -14.89 -5.05 9.38
CA LYS A 268 -14.56 -5.25 10.80
C LYS A 268 -14.87 -4.02 11.65
N ALA A 269 -14.56 -2.81 11.16
CA ALA A 269 -14.86 -1.57 11.86
C ALA A 269 -16.38 -1.30 11.91
N ALA A 270 -17.11 -1.67 10.86
CA ALA A 270 -18.57 -1.57 10.81
C ALA A 270 -19.21 -2.49 11.85
N ILE A 271 -18.77 -3.75 11.93
CA ILE A 271 -19.24 -4.70 12.93
C ILE A 271 -18.89 -4.24 14.36
N GLU A 272 -17.70 -3.70 14.57
CA GLU A 272 -17.28 -3.17 15.88
C GLU A 272 -18.17 -2.00 16.34
N TYR A 273 -18.55 -1.11 15.43
CA TYR A 273 -19.41 0.03 15.76
C TYR A 273 -20.89 -0.37 15.86
N LEU A 274 -21.42 -1.11 14.89
CA LEU A 274 -22.86 -1.38 14.71
C LEU A 274 -23.33 -2.74 15.22
N GLY A 275 -22.45 -3.72 15.37
CA GLY A 275 -22.77 -5.11 15.68
C GLY A 275 -23.00 -5.98 14.44
N HIS A 276 -22.84 -7.30 14.59
CA HIS A 276 -23.05 -8.26 13.49
C HIS A 276 -24.49 -8.23 12.98
N LYS A 277 -25.48 -8.15 13.88
CA LYS A 277 -26.90 -8.16 13.50
C LYS A 277 -27.22 -7.04 12.50
N THR A 278 -26.79 -5.81 12.81
CA THR A 278 -27.00 -4.66 11.94
C THR A 278 -26.18 -4.76 10.65
N TRP A 279 -24.89 -5.10 10.74
CA TRP A 279 -24.01 -5.16 9.57
C TRP A 279 -24.40 -6.27 8.58
N GLN A 280 -24.80 -7.46 9.03
CA GLN A 280 -25.19 -8.57 8.15
C GLN A 280 -26.44 -8.24 7.32
N GLY A 281 -27.35 -7.43 7.84
CA GLY A 281 -28.53 -6.94 7.11
C GLY A 281 -28.25 -5.84 6.08
N MET A 282 -27.07 -5.20 6.12
CA MET A 282 -26.69 -4.18 5.14
C MET A 282 -26.35 -4.80 3.78
N ALA A 283 -26.53 -4.05 2.69
CA ALA A 283 -26.14 -4.50 1.36
C ALA A 283 -24.61 -4.64 1.20
N ASP A 284 -24.15 -5.48 0.27
CA ASP A 284 -22.71 -5.61 -0.10
C ASP A 284 -22.24 -4.45 -0.99
N THR A 285 -22.51 -3.22 -0.57
CA THR A 285 -22.02 -2.00 -1.22
C THR A 285 -21.59 -1.01 -0.15
N LEU A 286 -20.86 0.03 -0.54
CA LEU A 286 -20.56 1.16 0.34
C LEU A 286 -21.48 2.33 -0.01
N LYS A 287 -22.38 2.68 0.91
CA LYS A 287 -23.35 3.77 0.75
C LYS A 287 -23.61 4.47 2.07
N PHE A 288 -23.80 5.78 2.01
CA PHE A 288 -24.15 6.62 3.14
C PHE A 288 -25.33 7.50 2.76
N LYS A 289 -26.18 7.80 3.75
CA LYS A 289 -27.20 8.83 3.64
C LYS A 289 -26.56 10.22 3.56
N THR A 290 -27.35 11.21 3.18
CA THR A 290 -26.92 12.62 3.07
C THR A 290 -26.44 13.23 4.39
N ASP A 291 -26.89 12.69 5.54
CA ASP A 291 -26.46 13.07 6.88
C ASP A 291 -25.18 12.35 7.36
N GLY A 292 -24.55 11.52 6.50
CA GLY A 292 -23.38 10.73 6.82
C GLY A 292 -23.67 9.44 7.58
N THR A 293 -24.94 9.10 7.81
CA THR A 293 -25.32 7.82 8.42
C THR A 293 -25.03 6.67 7.45
N PRO A 294 -24.37 5.59 7.88
CA PRO A 294 -24.16 4.43 7.02
C PRO A 294 -25.46 3.80 6.56
N GLU A 295 -25.60 3.58 5.25
CA GLU A 295 -26.70 2.86 4.63
C GLU A 295 -26.28 1.44 4.22
N ALA A 296 -25.05 1.31 3.70
CA ALA A 296 -24.43 0.02 3.39
C ALA A 296 -22.91 0.09 3.64
N LEU A 297 -22.36 -0.95 4.28
CA LEU A 297 -20.94 -1.05 4.66
C LEU A 297 -20.37 -2.43 4.33
N PHE A 298 -20.58 -2.89 3.09
CA PHE A 298 -20.19 -4.24 2.65
C PHE A 298 -20.79 -5.36 3.52
N GLY A 299 -22.09 -5.23 3.82
CA GLY A 299 -22.83 -6.26 4.54
C GLY A 299 -23.21 -7.43 3.64
N LEU A 300 -24.08 -8.32 4.13
CA LEU A 300 -24.44 -9.56 3.45
C LEU A 300 -25.84 -9.53 2.80
N GLY A 301 -26.63 -8.49 3.08
CA GLY A 301 -28.04 -8.41 2.67
C GLY A 301 -28.94 -9.42 3.39
N ASP A 302 -28.51 -9.96 4.53
CA ASP A 302 -29.19 -11.01 5.28
C ASP A 302 -29.59 -10.52 6.68
N ALA A 303 -30.70 -9.79 6.75
CA ALA A 303 -31.21 -9.21 7.99
C ALA A 303 -31.76 -10.25 8.99
N ASN A 304 -31.98 -11.50 8.55
CA ASN A 304 -32.59 -12.55 9.37
C ASN A 304 -31.55 -13.54 9.93
N SER A 305 -30.27 -13.31 9.66
CA SER A 305 -29.16 -14.13 10.12
C SER A 305 -29.02 -14.20 11.65
N LEU A 306 -29.47 -13.17 12.38
CA LEU A 306 -29.46 -13.11 13.84
C LEU A 306 -30.80 -12.55 14.37
N ALA A 307 -31.52 -13.33 15.17
CA ALA A 307 -32.79 -12.91 15.77
C ALA A 307 -32.58 -11.82 16.85
N THR A 308 -31.54 -11.96 17.67
CA THR A 308 -31.20 -11.06 18.77
C THR A 308 -29.82 -10.44 18.57
N GLU A 309 -29.52 -9.36 19.29
CA GLU A 309 -28.16 -8.80 19.28
C GLU A 309 -27.14 -9.82 19.79
N GLY A 310 -25.92 -9.74 19.28
CA GLY A 310 -24.81 -10.59 19.71
C GLY A 310 -24.46 -10.43 21.20
N THR A 311 -23.82 -11.41 21.81
CA THR A 311 -23.35 -11.37 23.22
C THR A 311 -21.83 -11.34 23.34
N MET A 312 -21.08 -11.51 22.25
CA MET A 312 -19.62 -11.39 22.26
C MET A 312 -19.19 -9.94 22.53
N LYS A 313 -18.27 -9.78 23.50
CA LYS A 313 -17.76 -8.47 23.96
C LYS A 313 -16.32 -8.16 23.53
N ASP A 314 -15.57 -9.13 23.00
CA ASP A 314 -14.18 -8.92 22.59
C ASP A 314 -14.08 -8.51 21.11
N PRO A 315 -13.79 -7.24 20.80
CA PRO A 315 -13.71 -6.76 19.41
C PRO A 315 -12.55 -7.40 18.63
N ARG A 316 -11.56 -8.01 19.29
CA ARG A 316 -10.44 -8.70 18.63
C ARG A 316 -10.86 -10.02 17.98
N LYS A 317 -12.00 -10.57 18.38
CA LYS A 317 -12.56 -11.82 17.84
C LYS A 317 -13.52 -11.60 16.67
N ILE A 318 -13.73 -10.35 16.25
CA ILE A 318 -14.60 -10.01 15.13
C ILE A 318 -14.10 -10.65 13.83
N LYS A 319 -15.00 -11.35 13.15
CA LYS A 319 -14.80 -11.90 11.81
C LYS A 319 -15.84 -11.28 10.88
N ALA A 320 -15.42 -10.87 9.69
CA ALA A 320 -16.31 -10.29 8.69
C ALA A 320 -16.95 -11.39 7.83
N GLU A 321 -17.71 -12.27 8.48
CA GLU A 321 -18.36 -13.41 7.85
C GLU A 321 -19.78 -13.59 8.41
N LYS A 322 -20.56 -14.48 7.83
CA LYS A 322 -21.92 -14.77 8.30
C LYS A 322 -21.86 -15.49 9.65
N VAL A 323 -22.47 -14.89 10.67
CA VAL A 323 -22.66 -15.46 12.01
C VAL A 323 -24.15 -15.65 12.27
N THR A 324 -24.51 -16.80 12.83
CA THR A 324 -25.91 -17.16 13.19
C THR A 324 -26.11 -17.43 14.67
N ASP A 325 -25.03 -17.71 15.41
CA ASP A 325 -25.06 -17.85 16.87
C ASP A 325 -24.83 -16.48 17.53
N PRO A 326 -25.77 -15.97 18.36
CA PRO A 326 -25.57 -14.76 19.14
C PRO A 326 -24.32 -14.78 20.02
N ALA A 327 -23.86 -15.94 20.49
CA ALA A 327 -22.63 -16.08 21.29
C ALA A 327 -21.35 -15.77 20.51
N GLU A 328 -21.37 -16.02 19.21
CA GLU A 328 -20.27 -15.72 18.30
C GLU A 328 -20.38 -14.33 17.67
N ALA A 329 -21.55 -13.69 17.79
CA ALA A 329 -21.82 -12.37 17.26
C ALA A 329 -21.39 -11.28 18.24
N PHE A 330 -20.54 -10.36 17.77
CA PHE A 330 -20.25 -9.10 18.45
C PHE A 330 -21.49 -8.20 18.51
N SER A 331 -21.80 -7.68 19.70
CA SER A 331 -22.99 -6.84 19.95
C SER A 331 -22.93 -5.47 19.29
N GLY A 332 -21.73 -4.89 19.13
CA GLY A 332 -21.54 -3.52 18.64
C GLY A 332 -21.53 -2.48 19.76
N PHE A 333 -20.63 -1.50 19.69
CA PHE A 333 -20.53 -0.45 20.72
C PHE A 333 -21.70 0.54 20.69
N LYS A 334 -22.25 0.86 19.51
CA LYS A 334 -23.41 1.76 19.36
C LYS A 334 -24.68 1.22 20.07
N PRO A 335 -25.16 0.00 19.78
CA PRO A 335 -26.33 -0.54 20.49
C PRO A 335 -26.05 -0.76 21.98
N THR A 336 -24.83 -1.15 22.35
CA THR A 336 -24.43 -1.28 23.77
C THR A 336 -24.54 0.06 24.51
N LEU A 337 -24.03 1.16 23.94
CA LEU A 337 -24.14 2.48 24.57
C LEU A 337 -25.60 2.94 24.73
N ALA A 338 -26.46 2.66 23.75
CA ALA A 338 -27.88 3.01 23.84
C ALA A 338 -28.57 2.32 25.03
N GLN A 339 -28.22 1.06 25.31
CA GLN A 339 -28.72 0.36 26.49
C GLN A 339 -28.21 0.97 27.80
N TYR A 340 -26.91 1.30 27.87
CA TYR A 340 -26.35 1.97 29.05
C TYR A 340 -26.95 3.36 29.29
N ASP A 341 -27.31 4.11 28.24
CA ASP A 341 -27.97 5.43 28.36
C ASP A 341 -29.36 5.33 29.00
N ILE A 342 -30.12 4.29 28.63
CA ILE A 342 -31.42 3.98 29.23
C ILE A 342 -31.25 3.66 30.72
N TYR A 343 -30.27 2.83 31.08
CA TYR A 343 -29.99 2.49 32.47
C TYR A 343 -29.50 3.70 33.27
N ALA A 344 -28.53 4.45 32.74
CA ALA A 344 -27.99 5.67 33.35
C ALA A 344 -29.09 6.67 33.68
N THR A 345 -30.01 6.90 32.74
CA THR A 345 -31.14 7.82 32.93
C THR A 345 -32.09 7.36 34.05
N LYS A 346 -32.46 6.08 34.07
CA LYS A 346 -33.37 5.52 35.08
C LYS A 346 -32.77 5.57 36.49
N ILE A 347 -31.50 5.18 36.62
CA ILE A 347 -30.81 5.01 37.91
C ILE A 347 -30.39 6.36 38.49
N ASP A 348 -29.86 7.27 37.66
CA ASP A 348 -29.51 8.62 38.10
C ASP A 348 -30.76 9.40 38.55
N GLY A 349 -31.89 9.23 37.84
CA GLY A 349 -33.18 9.79 38.23
C GLY A 349 -33.63 9.30 39.61
N ALA A 350 -33.62 7.98 39.83
CA ALA A 350 -33.98 7.39 41.13
C ALA A 350 -33.05 7.87 42.26
N TYR A 351 -31.74 7.90 42.01
CA TYR A 351 -30.73 8.36 42.97
C TYR A 351 -30.92 9.83 43.36
N LYS A 352 -31.09 10.72 42.37
CA LYS A 352 -31.29 12.16 42.60
C LYS A 352 -32.55 12.43 43.42
N THR A 353 -33.65 11.74 43.11
CA THR A 353 -34.90 11.85 43.86
C THR A 353 -34.70 11.41 45.32
N ALA A 354 -34.19 10.20 45.56
CA ALA A 354 -33.98 9.69 46.92
C ALA A 354 -33.00 10.56 47.73
N LYS A 355 -31.92 11.05 47.11
CA LYS A 355 -30.95 11.95 47.75
C LYS A 355 -31.53 13.31 48.07
N ALA A 356 -32.35 13.88 47.19
CA ALA A 356 -33.04 15.14 47.45
C ALA A 356 -34.01 15.01 48.62
N GLU A 357 -34.83 13.95 48.62
CA GLU A 357 -35.80 13.68 49.70
C GLU A 357 -35.12 13.48 51.05
N LEU A 358 -33.99 12.77 51.10
CA LEU A 358 -33.18 12.59 52.30
C LEU A 358 -32.60 13.91 52.79
N ASN A 359 -31.96 14.69 51.91
CA ASN A 359 -31.37 15.98 52.27
C ASN A 359 -32.41 16.97 52.79
N GLU A 360 -33.58 17.02 52.15
CA GLU A 360 -34.69 17.86 52.60
C GLU A 360 -35.20 17.44 53.97
N ALA A 361 -35.38 16.13 54.20
CA ALA A 361 -35.82 15.61 55.49
C ALA A 361 -34.82 15.94 56.61
N VAL A 362 -33.52 15.77 56.34
CA VAL A 362 -32.44 16.16 57.26
C VAL A 362 -32.49 17.66 57.52
N ALA A 363 -32.59 18.50 56.49
CA ALA A 363 -32.62 19.94 56.64
C ALA A 363 -33.83 20.42 57.46
N ASN A 364 -35.00 19.82 57.26
CA ASN A 364 -36.20 20.13 58.02
C ASN A 364 -36.08 19.68 59.49
N ALA A 365 -35.48 18.52 59.75
CA ALA A 365 -35.19 18.07 61.11
C ALA A 365 -34.18 18.98 61.85
N VAL A 366 -33.11 19.43 61.16
CA VAL A 366 -32.17 20.42 61.73
C VAL A 366 -32.90 21.72 62.08
N LYS A 367 -33.73 22.24 61.18
CA LYS A 367 -34.51 23.48 61.41
C LYS A 367 -35.50 23.36 62.57
N ALA A 368 -36.13 22.21 62.72
CA ALA A 368 -37.06 21.93 63.82
C ALA A 368 -36.36 21.73 65.17
N GLY A 369 -35.03 21.55 65.17
CA GLY A 369 -34.25 21.27 66.37
C GLY A 369 -34.55 19.90 66.98
N THR A 370 -34.91 18.91 66.14
CA THR A 370 -35.24 17.54 66.54
C THR A 370 -34.02 16.84 67.12
N ASP A 371 -34.23 16.06 68.19
CA ASP A 371 -33.20 15.20 68.77
C ASP A 371 -32.97 13.92 67.94
N ALA A 372 -31.91 13.18 68.25
CA ALA A 372 -31.51 12.00 67.48
C ALA A 372 -32.57 10.87 67.45
N ASN A 373 -33.39 10.73 68.51
CA ASN A 373 -34.41 9.69 68.62
C ASN A 373 -35.67 10.01 67.80
N GLY A 374 -36.07 11.29 67.75
CA GLY A 374 -37.20 11.74 66.94
C GLY A 374 -36.94 11.72 65.43
N VAL A 375 -35.67 11.76 65.01
CA VAL A 375 -35.26 11.73 63.59
C VAL A 375 -35.35 10.33 62.98
N GLU A 376 -35.18 9.26 63.76
CA GLU A 376 -35.25 7.88 63.28
C GLU A 376 -36.59 7.61 62.57
N THR A 377 -37.72 7.96 63.18
CA THR A 377 -39.05 7.75 62.58
C THR A 377 -39.33 8.62 61.36
N LEU A 378 -38.60 9.74 61.17
CA LEU A 378 -38.86 10.71 60.11
C LEU A 378 -37.97 10.53 58.87
N VAL A 379 -36.76 9.98 59.05
CA VAL A 379 -35.71 9.99 58.02
C VAL A 379 -35.24 8.58 57.65
N LYS A 380 -35.53 7.56 58.47
CA LYS A 380 -35.11 6.18 58.24
C LYS A 380 -35.50 5.65 56.86
N ASP A 381 -36.77 5.74 56.48
CA ASP A 381 -37.25 5.19 55.20
C ASP A 381 -36.53 5.82 54.00
N LYS A 382 -36.30 7.14 54.05
CA LYS A 382 -35.56 7.88 53.02
C LYS A 382 -34.08 7.53 52.99
N PHE A 383 -33.49 7.29 54.16
CA PHE A 383 -32.10 6.85 54.27
C PHE A 383 -31.92 5.43 53.72
N GLU A 384 -32.81 4.51 54.10
CA GLU A 384 -32.79 3.12 53.64
C GLU A 384 -33.16 2.98 52.15
N ALA A 385 -33.93 3.91 51.58
CA ALA A 385 -34.16 3.97 50.13
C ALA A 385 -32.87 4.28 49.34
N LEU A 386 -31.93 5.03 49.93
CA LEU A 386 -30.66 5.40 49.29
C LEU A 386 -29.54 4.39 49.58
N TYR A 387 -29.50 3.86 50.81
CA TYR A 387 -28.38 3.06 51.34
C TYR A 387 -28.72 1.59 51.62
N GLY A 388 -29.99 1.20 51.55
CA GLY A 388 -30.47 -0.18 51.69
C GLY A 388 -31.28 -0.42 52.95
N THR A 389 -32.20 -1.39 52.89
CA THR A 389 -33.00 -1.82 54.04
C THR A 389 -32.10 -2.31 55.18
N GLY A 390 -32.33 -1.81 56.39
CA GLY A 390 -31.53 -2.14 57.57
C GLY A 390 -30.14 -1.49 57.62
N SER A 391 -29.82 -0.58 56.70
CA SER A 391 -28.57 0.20 56.73
C SER A 391 -28.58 1.33 57.76
N PHE A 392 -29.76 1.74 58.21
CA PHE A 392 -29.93 2.84 59.14
C PHE A 392 -29.45 2.48 60.54
N LYS A 393 -28.66 3.38 61.16
CA LYS A 393 -28.26 3.30 62.57
C LYS A 393 -28.43 4.67 63.21
N ALA A 394 -29.28 4.77 64.25
CA ALA A 394 -29.44 6.01 65.01
C ALA A 394 -28.16 6.38 65.77
N THR A 395 -27.95 7.68 65.99
CA THR A 395 -26.88 8.19 66.86
C THR A 395 -27.37 8.20 68.30
N THR A 396 -26.71 7.48 69.20
CA THR A 396 -27.11 7.39 70.61
C THR A 396 -26.35 8.40 71.46
N VAL A 397 -27.07 9.04 72.38
CA VAL A 397 -26.53 10.04 73.30
C VAL A 397 -26.92 9.73 74.73
N ASP A 398 -26.01 9.99 75.69
CA ASP A 398 -26.22 9.82 77.12
C ASP A 398 -26.11 11.19 77.84
N GLY A 399 -26.94 11.42 78.87
CA GLY A 399 -26.96 12.65 79.68
C GLY A 399 -28.14 13.58 79.40
N ALA A 400 -28.28 14.63 80.21
CA ALA A 400 -29.28 15.69 80.02
C ALA A 400 -28.57 17.02 79.71
N SER A 401 -29.20 17.89 78.91
CA SER A 401 -28.66 19.22 78.55
C SER A 401 -28.19 19.99 79.80
N PRO A 402 -27.03 20.67 79.77
CA PRO A 402 -26.23 21.03 78.58
C PRO A 402 -25.03 20.11 78.28
N GLU A 403 -24.87 18.98 78.98
CA GLU A 403 -23.69 18.09 78.85
C GLU A 403 -24.06 16.72 78.25
N VAL A 404 -24.52 16.72 77.00
CA VAL A 404 -24.83 15.49 76.27
C VAL A 404 -23.55 14.86 75.72
N LYS A 405 -23.34 13.55 75.94
CA LYS A 405 -22.21 12.79 75.38
C LYS A 405 -22.69 11.80 74.31
N VAL A 406 -22.04 11.80 73.14
CA VAL A 406 -22.30 10.81 72.09
C VAL A 406 -21.71 9.47 72.50
N LYS A 407 -22.54 8.43 72.56
CA LYS A 407 -22.16 7.08 72.92
C LYS A 407 -21.79 6.25 71.70
N ASP A 408 -22.68 6.21 70.71
CA ASP A 408 -22.44 5.60 69.41
C ASP A 408 -22.82 6.56 68.28
N GLN A 409 -21.84 6.94 67.47
CA GLN A 409 -22.10 7.74 66.28
C GLN A 409 -22.72 6.87 65.17
N GLY A 410 -23.96 7.19 64.79
CA GLY A 410 -24.71 6.52 63.72
C GLY A 410 -24.73 7.34 62.43
N ALA A 411 -25.88 7.36 61.75
CA ALA A 411 -26.12 8.01 60.46
C ALA A 411 -26.04 9.55 60.50
N PHE A 412 -26.05 10.16 61.68
CA PHE A 412 -26.12 11.61 61.84
C PHE A 412 -25.12 12.17 62.84
N ASN A 413 -24.80 13.46 62.69
CA ASN A 413 -24.05 14.26 63.65
C ASN A 413 -25.02 15.01 64.57
N VAL A 414 -24.61 15.22 65.81
CA VAL A 414 -25.37 15.98 66.82
C VAL A 414 -24.49 17.04 67.49
N ASP A 415 -25.09 18.11 67.99
CA ASP A 415 -24.41 19.16 68.77
C ASP A 415 -24.32 18.82 70.27
N LYS A 416 -23.80 19.77 71.07
CA LYS A 416 -23.64 19.65 72.52
C LYS A 416 -24.95 19.47 73.30
N ASP A 417 -26.08 19.80 72.67
CA ASP A 417 -27.42 19.69 73.26
C ASP A 417 -28.16 18.45 72.73
N GLY A 418 -27.50 17.58 71.97
CA GLY A 418 -28.07 16.36 71.39
C GLY A 418 -28.92 16.59 70.15
N LYS A 419 -28.92 17.80 69.57
CA LYS A 419 -29.70 18.14 68.38
C LYS A 419 -28.96 17.82 67.10
N LEU A 420 -29.70 17.43 66.07
CA LEU A 420 -29.18 17.08 64.75
C LEU A 420 -28.42 18.26 64.09
N THR A 421 -27.21 18.02 63.59
CA THR A 421 -26.43 19.00 62.81
C THR A 421 -26.22 18.60 61.35
N GLY A 422 -26.51 17.34 60.99
CA GLY A 422 -26.47 16.86 59.61
C GLY A 422 -26.12 15.38 59.50
N LEU A 423 -25.85 14.91 58.27
CA LEU A 423 -25.45 13.53 58.00
C LEU A 423 -24.01 13.24 58.42
N ASN A 424 -23.77 12.05 58.97
CA ASN A 424 -22.44 11.56 59.28
C ASN A 424 -21.78 10.97 58.02
N LYS A 425 -20.95 11.78 57.35
CA LYS A 425 -20.24 11.38 56.13
C LYS A 425 -19.30 10.19 56.34
N ALA A 426 -18.71 10.03 57.52
CA ALA A 426 -17.79 8.92 57.79
C ALA A 426 -18.54 7.58 57.91
N PHE A 427 -19.72 7.57 58.52
CA PHE A 427 -20.60 6.40 58.59
C PHE A 427 -21.10 6.00 57.20
N ILE A 428 -21.58 6.97 56.42
CA ILE A 428 -22.03 6.75 55.04
C ILE A 428 -20.88 6.19 54.18
N ALA A 429 -19.68 6.76 54.29
CA ALA A 429 -18.51 6.28 53.56
C ALA A 429 -18.12 4.84 53.95
N LYS A 430 -18.38 4.42 55.18
CA LYS A 430 -18.16 3.04 55.63
C LYS A 430 -19.19 2.08 55.04
N LEU A 431 -20.47 2.42 55.09
CA LEU A 431 -21.54 1.66 54.40
C LEU A 431 -21.22 1.47 52.91
N GLY A 432 -20.71 2.53 52.28
CA GLY A 432 -20.25 2.52 50.90
C GLY A 432 -19.18 1.47 50.60
N LYS A 433 -18.17 1.36 51.48
CA LYS A 433 -17.05 0.42 51.33
C LYS A 433 -17.45 -1.03 51.60
N ASP A 434 -18.24 -1.25 52.65
CA ASP A 434 -18.64 -2.61 53.07
C ASP A 434 -19.54 -3.26 52.00
N TYR A 435 -20.34 -2.47 51.28
CA TYR A 435 -21.15 -2.97 50.16
C TYR A 435 -20.31 -3.31 48.92
N ALA A 436 -19.41 -2.39 48.51
CA ALA A 436 -18.57 -2.57 47.32
C ALA A 436 -17.68 -3.83 47.41
N GLN A 437 -17.21 -4.19 48.60
CA GLN A 437 -16.43 -5.42 48.79
C GLN A 437 -17.22 -6.71 48.56
N ASN A 438 -18.55 -6.69 48.77
CA ASN A 438 -19.38 -7.89 48.78
C ASN A 438 -20.14 -8.11 47.46
N GLU A 439 -20.46 -7.05 46.71
CA GLU A 439 -21.43 -7.13 45.61
C GLU A 439 -20.95 -6.53 44.28
N ASP A 440 -19.71 -5.99 44.19
CA ASP A 440 -19.15 -5.39 42.97
C ASP A 440 -19.24 -6.30 41.73
N ALA A 441 -19.12 -7.62 41.93
CA ALA A 441 -19.25 -8.60 40.86
C ALA A 441 -20.71 -8.81 40.42
N LYS A 442 -21.65 -8.87 41.36
CA LYS A 442 -23.08 -9.05 41.07
C LYS A 442 -23.70 -7.79 40.45
N ILE A 443 -23.24 -6.62 40.86
CA ILE A 443 -23.60 -5.33 40.26
C ILE A 443 -23.17 -5.27 38.80
N LYS A 444 -21.93 -5.68 38.52
CA LYS A 444 -21.42 -5.78 37.15
C LYS A 444 -22.22 -6.81 36.35
N GLU A 445 -22.46 -7.99 36.90
CA GLU A 445 -23.26 -9.04 36.24
C GLU A 445 -24.71 -8.59 35.96
N ALA A 446 -25.36 -7.87 36.89
CA ALA A 446 -26.71 -7.36 36.70
C ALA A 446 -26.78 -6.28 35.60
N LEU A 447 -25.72 -5.47 35.45
CA LEU A 447 -25.54 -4.56 34.31
C LEU A 447 -25.21 -5.31 33.00
N GLU A 448 -24.90 -6.61 33.07
CA GLU A 448 -24.54 -7.45 31.93
C GLU A 448 -25.67 -8.35 31.40
N VAL A 449 -26.80 -8.54 32.11
CA VAL A 449 -27.90 -9.44 31.71
C VAL A 449 -28.99 -8.71 30.91
N LYS A 450 -29.30 -9.28 29.73
CA LYS A 450 -30.25 -8.80 28.72
C LYS A 450 -31.71 -9.14 29.07
N ASP A 451 -32.60 -8.16 28.95
CA ASP A 451 -33.87 -8.31 28.22
C ASP A 451 -34.49 -6.93 27.93
N ASP A 452 -34.65 -6.56 26.65
CA ASP A 452 -35.36 -5.33 26.25
C ASP A 452 -36.85 -5.39 26.63
N THR A 453 -37.35 -6.56 27.05
CA THR A 453 -38.73 -6.78 27.49
C THR A 453 -38.92 -6.81 29.01
N GLN A 454 -37.84 -6.74 29.81
CA GLN A 454 -37.95 -6.61 31.26
C GLN A 454 -37.71 -5.17 31.73
N VAL A 455 -38.78 -4.59 32.26
CA VAL A 455 -38.99 -3.15 32.52
C VAL A 455 -38.07 -2.57 33.61
N ALA A 456 -37.33 -3.39 34.38
CA ALA A 456 -36.56 -2.95 35.54
C ALA A 456 -35.09 -2.72 35.19
N ALA A 457 -34.56 -1.53 35.50
CA ALA A 457 -33.12 -1.31 35.52
C ALA A 457 -32.49 -2.23 36.58
N PRO A 458 -31.29 -2.78 36.34
CA PRO A 458 -30.56 -3.52 37.37
C PRO A 458 -30.47 -2.65 38.64
N GLY A 459 -30.65 -3.20 39.84
CA GLY A 459 -30.65 -2.44 41.10
C GLY A 459 -31.94 -1.69 41.46
N ALA A 460 -32.95 -1.60 40.59
CA ALA A 460 -34.24 -0.98 40.93
C ALA A 460 -35.03 -1.75 42.01
N ALA A 461 -34.68 -3.01 42.26
CA ALA A 461 -35.33 -3.88 43.25
C ALA A 461 -34.47 -4.19 44.49
N ASP A 462 -33.16 -3.88 44.48
CA ASP A 462 -32.27 -4.05 45.65
C ASP A 462 -31.72 -2.68 46.06
N PRO A 463 -32.36 -1.97 47.01
CA PRO A 463 -32.01 -0.59 47.39
C PRO A 463 -30.68 -0.48 48.15
N LYS A 464 -29.93 -1.57 48.31
CA LYS A 464 -28.61 -1.55 48.94
C LYS A 464 -27.65 -0.70 48.10
N ASN A 465 -27.45 0.53 48.57
CA ASN A 465 -26.45 1.50 48.13
C ASN A 465 -26.58 1.95 46.65
N LEU A 466 -27.69 2.62 46.35
CA LEU A 466 -27.98 3.25 45.06
C LEU A 466 -26.92 4.31 44.67
N GLU A 467 -26.25 4.92 45.66
CA GLU A 467 -25.11 5.84 45.45
C GLU A 467 -23.95 5.15 44.73
N LYS A 468 -23.48 4.02 45.25
CA LYS A 468 -22.37 3.27 44.65
C LYS A 468 -22.74 2.69 43.28
N PHE A 469 -23.99 2.28 43.12
CA PHE A 469 -24.50 1.77 41.87
C PHE A 469 -24.53 2.84 40.77
N ASN A 470 -25.00 4.06 41.09
CA ASN A 470 -24.92 5.20 40.18
C ASN A 470 -23.46 5.56 39.83
N GLU A 471 -22.53 5.55 40.80
CA GLU A 471 -21.11 5.80 40.53
C GLU A 471 -20.50 4.80 39.52
N ILE A 472 -20.72 3.50 39.72
CA ILE A 472 -20.19 2.45 38.84
C ILE A 472 -20.82 2.55 37.45
N LEU A 473 -22.13 2.76 37.38
CA LEU A 473 -22.85 2.91 36.13
C LEU A 473 -22.38 4.13 35.33
N GLN A 474 -22.17 5.28 35.96
CA GLN A 474 -21.66 6.47 35.29
C GLN A 474 -20.23 6.25 34.78
N ALA A 475 -19.40 5.53 35.53
CA ALA A 475 -18.04 5.16 35.10
C ALA A 475 -18.07 4.21 33.89
N ASP A 476 -18.92 3.18 33.91
CA ASP A 476 -19.07 2.25 32.79
C ASP A 476 -19.74 2.91 31.58
N PHE A 477 -20.74 3.78 31.78
CA PHE A 477 -21.34 4.59 30.71
C PHE A 477 -20.29 5.47 30.04
N ALA A 478 -19.45 6.16 30.81
CA ALA A 478 -18.36 6.98 30.26
C ALA A 478 -17.36 6.13 29.46
N LYS A 479 -17.04 4.93 29.94
CA LYS A 479 -16.19 3.97 29.23
C LYS A 479 -16.82 3.49 27.93
N GLN A 480 -18.09 3.09 27.94
CA GLN A 480 -18.81 2.68 26.73
C GLN A 480 -18.90 3.83 25.73
N LYS A 481 -19.18 5.05 26.18
CA LYS A 481 -19.20 6.24 25.33
C LYS A 481 -17.86 6.47 24.62
N ALA A 482 -16.75 6.33 25.35
CA ALA A 482 -15.41 6.45 24.78
C ALA A 482 -15.13 5.37 23.73
N LEU A 483 -15.54 4.12 23.98
CA LEU A 483 -15.40 3.00 23.03
C LEU A 483 -16.26 3.21 21.77
N THR A 484 -17.48 3.72 21.91
CA THR A 484 -18.36 4.04 20.78
C THR A 484 -17.80 5.15 19.91
N GLU A 485 -17.27 6.23 20.49
CA GLU A 485 -16.62 7.29 19.71
C GLU A 485 -15.33 6.81 19.03
N ALA A 486 -14.52 6.00 19.72
CA ALA A 486 -13.31 5.42 19.15
C ALA A 486 -13.63 4.48 17.97
N SER A 487 -14.63 3.60 18.10
CA SER A 487 -15.06 2.70 17.03
C SER A 487 -15.71 3.44 15.86
N LYS A 488 -16.49 4.49 16.12
CA LYS A 488 -17.03 5.39 15.08
C LYS A 488 -15.91 6.07 14.29
N LYS A 489 -14.90 6.59 14.97
CA LYS A 489 -13.71 7.20 14.32
C LYS A 489 -12.92 6.16 13.52
N LYS A 490 -12.77 4.94 14.05
CA LYS A 490 -12.13 3.82 13.36
C LYS A 490 -12.87 3.45 12.07
N LEU A 491 -14.21 3.40 12.11
CA LEU A 491 -15.05 3.19 10.94
C LEU A 491 -14.91 4.32 9.91
N ALA A 492 -15.00 5.58 10.35
CA ALA A 492 -14.83 6.73 9.46
C ALA A 492 -13.46 6.73 8.76
N ASN A 493 -12.39 6.43 9.51
CA ASN A 493 -11.05 6.30 8.95
C ASN A 493 -10.93 5.13 7.96
N ALA A 494 -11.50 3.97 8.28
CA ALA A 494 -11.50 2.81 7.38
C ALA A 494 -12.23 3.13 6.07
N VAL A 495 -13.38 3.80 6.15
CA VAL A 495 -14.18 4.24 5.01
C VAL A 495 -13.45 5.28 4.18
N ALA A 496 -12.83 6.29 4.81
CA ALA A 496 -12.02 7.28 4.12
C ALA A 496 -10.84 6.63 3.38
N THR A 497 -10.19 5.65 4.03
CA THR A 497 -9.09 4.88 3.42
C THR A 497 -9.57 4.04 2.25
N TYR A 498 -10.73 3.39 2.35
CA TYR A 498 -11.31 2.62 1.25
C TYR A 498 -11.76 3.53 0.09
N ASN A 499 -12.39 4.68 0.37
CA ASN A 499 -12.84 5.63 -0.66
C ASN A 499 -11.68 6.32 -1.38
N ALA A 500 -10.53 6.46 -0.72
CA ALA A 500 -9.30 6.94 -1.32
C ALA A 500 -8.62 5.90 -2.25
N LYS A 501 -9.38 4.92 -2.79
CA LYS A 501 -8.95 3.77 -3.60
C LYS A 501 -7.65 4.03 -4.40
N PRO A 502 -6.70 3.09 -4.41
CA PRO A 502 -5.39 3.30 -5.03
C PRO A 502 -5.50 3.11 -6.55
N TRP A 503 -5.92 4.14 -7.27
CA TRP A 503 -5.68 4.17 -8.72
C TRP A 503 -4.32 4.81 -8.96
N ALA A 504 -3.43 4.01 -9.54
CA ALA A 504 -2.01 4.24 -9.78
C ALA A 504 -1.13 4.18 -8.52
N LYS A 505 -0.27 3.16 -8.46
CA LYS A 505 0.97 3.17 -7.65
C LYS A 505 1.97 4.19 -8.23
N VAL A 506 1.53 5.43 -8.41
CA VAL A 506 2.36 6.60 -8.68
C VAL A 506 2.14 7.50 -7.49
N VAL A 507 2.91 7.26 -6.43
CA VAL A 507 2.82 8.07 -5.21
C VAL A 507 3.48 9.42 -5.51
N THR A 508 2.71 10.50 -5.43
CA THR A 508 3.24 11.87 -5.45
C THR A 508 3.68 12.21 -4.02
N GLN A 509 4.99 12.38 -3.80
CA GLN A 509 5.57 12.82 -2.54
C GLN A 509 5.32 14.33 -2.33
N ALA A 510 5.48 14.84 -1.11
CA ALA A 510 5.46 16.28 -0.86
C ALA A 510 6.54 16.97 -1.72
N LYS A 511 6.18 18.08 -2.38
CA LYS A 511 6.94 18.72 -3.50
C LYS A 511 6.97 17.89 -4.80
N GLY A 512 5.97 17.04 -5.02
CA GLY A 512 5.54 16.53 -6.33
C GLY A 512 6.35 15.40 -6.99
N VAL A 513 7.45 14.93 -6.39
CA VAL A 513 8.20 13.76 -6.92
C VAL A 513 7.29 12.53 -6.99
N LYS A 514 7.22 11.89 -8.15
CA LYS A 514 6.42 10.69 -8.37
C LYS A 514 7.26 9.43 -8.15
N ARG A 515 6.67 8.36 -7.62
CA ARG A 515 7.34 7.06 -7.46
C ARG A 515 6.45 5.90 -7.87
N ILE A 516 6.99 4.98 -8.67
CA ILE A 516 6.38 3.70 -9.03
C ILE A 516 6.97 2.57 -8.19
N ILE A 517 6.10 1.80 -7.53
CA ILE A 517 6.48 0.71 -6.62
C ILE A 517 5.69 -0.56 -6.95
N GLY A 518 6.27 -1.48 -7.72
CA GLY A 518 5.77 -2.85 -7.81
C GLY A 518 6.22 -3.69 -6.61
N LYS A 519 5.47 -4.76 -6.30
CA LYS A 519 5.87 -5.82 -5.36
C LYS A 519 7.10 -6.58 -5.85
N ASP A 520 7.24 -6.63 -7.17
CA ASP A 520 8.34 -7.23 -7.91
C ASP A 520 8.59 -6.45 -9.21
N ARG A 521 9.56 -6.91 -9.99
CA ARG A 521 9.96 -6.33 -11.30
C ARG A 521 8.85 -6.43 -12.36
N TYR A 522 7.98 -7.43 -12.27
CA TYR A 522 6.91 -7.68 -13.25
C TYR A 522 5.73 -6.73 -13.03
N GLU A 523 5.35 -6.51 -11.78
CA GLU A 523 4.36 -5.50 -11.43
C GLU A 523 4.90 -4.09 -11.71
N THR A 524 6.18 -3.83 -11.42
CA THR A 524 6.81 -2.54 -11.75
C THR A 524 6.75 -2.26 -13.26
N ALA A 525 6.99 -3.26 -14.12
CA ALA A 525 6.84 -3.12 -15.57
C ALA A 525 5.38 -2.86 -15.99
N ALA A 526 4.41 -3.54 -15.38
CA ALA A 526 2.98 -3.29 -15.63
C ALA A 526 2.56 -1.86 -15.23
N LEU A 527 3.08 -1.35 -14.11
CA LEU A 527 2.80 0.00 -13.64
C LEU A 527 3.46 1.08 -14.51
N ILE A 528 4.68 0.81 -15.00
CA ILE A 528 5.36 1.67 -15.98
C ILE A 528 4.53 1.72 -17.27
N SER A 529 4.03 0.58 -17.75
CA SER A 529 3.12 0.49 -18.90
C SER A 529 1.84 1.30 -18.68
N TYR A 530 1.19 1.12 -17.53
CA TYR A 530 0.00 1.88 -17.17
C TYR A 530 0.30 3.38 -17.14
N TYR A 531 1.36 3.80 -16.45
CA TYR A 531 1.76 5.21 -16.39
C TYR A 531 1.99 5.79 -17.78
N ALA A 532 2.63 5.03 -18.67
CA ALA A 532 2.89 5.46 -20.04
C ALA A 532 1.60 5.74 -20.81
N THR A 533 0.60 4.86 -20.65
CA THR A 533 -0.56 4.73 -21.55
C THR A 533 -1.90 5.16 -20.96
N ASN A 534 -1.96 5.51 -19.67
CA ASN A 534 -3.21 5.84 -18.96
C ASN A 534 -3.94 7.08 -19.50
N ALA A 535 -3.22 8.06 -20.03
CA ALA A 535 -3.75 9.34 -20.49
C ALA A 535 -3.92 9.43 -22.01
N MET A 536 -3.83 8.31 -22.74
CA MET A 536 -3.70 8.32 -24.19
C MET A 536 -5.04 8.21 -24.93
N THR A 537 -5.15 8.96 -26.03
CA THR A 537 -6.10 8.75 -27.12
C THR A 537 -5.52 7.73 -28.12
N ASN A 538 -6.40 6.92 -28.73
CA ASN A 538 -6.19 5.61 -29.39
C ASN A 538 -5.01 5.37 -30.39
N ASP A 539 -4.09 6.31 -30.69
CA ASP A 539 -3.18 6.19 -31.86
C ASP A 539 -1.66 6.09 -31.59
N SER A 540 -1.20 6.11 -30.34
CA SER A 540 0.22 6.34 -30.01
C SER A 540 1.02 5.13 -29.53
N VAL A 541 0.37 4.08 -29.04
CA VAL A 541 1.03 2.82 -28.64
C VAL A 541 0.39 1.69 -29.43
N LYS A 542 1.18 1.11 -30.34
CA LYS A 542 0.70 0.05 -31.22
C LYS A 542 1.16 -1.32 -30.78
N ASN A 543 2.20 -1.42 -29.95
CA ASN A 543 2.87 -2.68 -29.64
C ASN A 543 3.05 -2.91 -28.14
N VAL A 544 2.98 -4.19 -27.74
CA VAL A 544 3.44 -4.69 -26.44
C VAL A 544 4.64 -5.60 -26.69
N TYR A 545 5.80 -5.23 -26.18
CA TYR A 545 7.04 -6.00 -26.28
C TYR A 545 7.17 -6.91 -25.06
N LEU A 546 7.24 -8.22 -25.28
CA LEU A 546 7.38 -9.19 -24.19
C LEU A 546 8.86 -9.51 -24.00
N ALA A 547 9.36 -9.34 -22.78
CA ALA A 547 10.75 -9.60 -22.46
C ALA A 547 10.90 -10.32 -21.12
N SER A 548 12.02 -11.02 -20.94
CA SER A 548 12.26 -11.80 -19.73
C SER A 548 12.59 -10.92 -18.53
N GLY A 549 11.93 -11.14 -17.40
CA GLY A 549 12.36 -10.54 -16.14
C GLY A 549 13.45 -11.34 -15.42
N GLU A 550 13.90 -12.49 -15.93
CA GLU A 550 14.86 -13.34 -15.23
C GLU A 550 16.30 -12.81 -15.30
N ASP A 551 17.06 -12.96 -14.21
CA ASP A 551 18.42 -12.43 -14.08
C ASP A 551 19.38 -12.89 -15.20
N MET A 552 19.23 -14.13 -15.68
CA MET A 552 20.06 -14.70 -16.75
C MET A 552 19.79 -14.07 -18.13
N HIS A 553 18.64 -13.42 -18.30
CA HIS A 553 18.10 -12.92 -19.57
C HIS A 553 17.81 -11.41 -19.58
N LEU A 554 18.21 -10.67 -18.53
CA LEU A 554 17.95 -9.22 -18.40
C LEU A 554 18.49 -8.38 -19.56
N ILE A 555 19.61 -8.80 -20.18
CA ILE A 555 20.19 -8.09 -21.33
C ILE A 555 19.27 -8.13 -22.55
N ASP A 556 18.50 -9.21 -22.73
CA ASP A 556 17.54 -9.33 -23.83
C ASP A 556 16.40 -8.30 -23.64
N SER A 557 16.02 -8.05 -22.38
CA SER A 557 15.04 -7.01 -22.02
C SER A 557 15.58 -5.58 -22.19
N VAL A 558 16.89 -5.36 -22.00
CA VAL A 558 17.52 -4.08 -22.33
C VAL A 558 17.44 -3.80 -23.83
N VAL A 559 17.74 -4.82 -24.65
CA VAL A 559 17.69 -4.74 -26.11
C VAL A 559 16.29 -4.36 -26.59
N ALA A 560 15.23 -4.82 -25.91
CA ALA A 560 13.84 -4.39 -26.17
C ALA A 560 13.64 -2.88 -25.99
N GLY A 561 14.40 -2.27 -25.06
CA GLY A 561 14.40 -0.83 -24.76
C GLY A 561 14.71 0.07 -25.94
N GLN A 562 15.34 -0.42 -27.00
CA GLN A 562 15.62 0.37 -28.21
C GLN A 562 14.39 0.50 -29.12
N LEU A 563 13.45 -0.44 -29.05
CA LEU A 563 12.25 -0.46 -29.88
C LEU A 563 11.34 0.73 -29.55
N THR A 564 10.66 1.26 -30.57
CA THR A 564 9.79 2.44 -30.45
C THR A 564 8.31 2.05 -30.60
N ASN A 565 7.38 2.98 -30.34
CA ASN A 565 5.92 2.80 -30.52
C ASN A 565 5.26 1.68 -29.71
N GLY A 566 5.83 1.31 -28.56
CA GLY A 566 5.29 0.25 -27.72
C GLY A 566 5.72 0.33 -26.25
N THR A 567 5.11 -0.48 -25.41
CA THR A 567 5.45 -0.67 -23.99
C THR A 567 6.16 -2.01 -23.78
N ILE A 568 7.08 -2.08 -22.81
CA ILE A 568 7.79 -3.33 -22.48
C ILE A 568 7.13 -3.96 -21.26
N MET A 569 6.70 -5.21 -21.42
CA MET A 569 6.13 -6.03 -20.35
C MET A 569 7.12 -7.15 -20.01
N LEU A 570 7.58 -7.14 -18.76
CA LEU A 570 8.41 -8.22 -18.23
C LEU A 570 7.50 -9.40 -17.84
N VAL A 571 7.90 -10.62 -18.22
CA VAL A 571 7.18 -11.85 -17.88
C VAL A 571 8.05 -12.82 -17.07
N PRO A 572 7.52 -13.46 -16.02
CA PRO A 572 8.23 -14.49 -15.22
C PRO A 572 8.16 -15.89 -15.84
N GLY A 573 7.39 -16.07 -16.91
CA GLY A 573 6.99 -17.37 -17.45
C GLY A 573 5.48 -17.43 -17.69
N ALA A 574 4.90 -18.63 -17.67
CA ALA A 574 3.46 -18.86 -17.88
C ALA A 574 2.57 -18.35 -16.73
N ASP A 575 3.12 -18.25 -15.52
CA ASP A 575 2.39 -17.80 -14.34
C ASP A 575 2.45 -16.27 -14.18
N LEU A 576 1.64 -15.57 -14.96
CA LEU A 576 1.57 -14.11 -14.91
C LEU A 576 0.91 -13.63 -13.62
N SER A 577 1.43 -12.56 -13.02
CA SER A 577 0.79 -11.88 -11.91
C SER A 577 -0.58 -11.29 -12.32
N ASP A 578 -1.51 -11.17 -11.37
CA ASP A 578 -2.85 -10.64 -11.64
C ASP A 578 -2.79 -9.19 -12.14
N GLU A 579 -1.85 -8.39 -11.63
CA GLU A 579 -1.63 -7.01 -12.04
C GLU A 579 -1.10 -6.93 -13.48
N THR A 580 -0.20 -7.83 -13.86
CA THR A 580 0.25 -7.98 -15.24
C THR A 580 -0.92 -8.35 -16.16
N LYS A 581 -1.76 -9.32 -15.76
CA LYS A 581 -2.94 -9.72 -16.54
C LYS A 581 -3.94 -8.58 -16.71
N LEU A 582 -4.20 -7.81 -15.66
CA LEU A 582 -5.12 -6.67 -15.68
C LEU A 582 -4.64 -5.55 -16.59
N GLU A 583 -3.34 -5.23 -16.55
CA GLU A 583 -2.75 -4.21 -17.44
C GLU A 583 -2.83 -4.66 -18.91
N LEU A 584 -2.50 -5.93 -19.20
CA LEU A 584 -2.63 -6.50 -20.52
C LEU A 584 -4.08 -6.43 -21.04
N ALA A 585 -5.06 -6.81 -20.21
CA ALA A 585 -6.48 -6.69 -20.55
C ALA A 585 -6.92 -5.23 -20.78
N ARG A 586 -6.34 -4.26 -20.05
CA ARG A 586 -6.61 -2.84 -20.23
C ARG A 586 -6.07 -2.32 -21.56
N LEU A 587 -4.87 -2.73 -21.96
CA LEU A 587 -4.26 -2.34 -23.24
C LEU A 587 -5.11 -2.78 -24.43
N VAL A 588 -5.70 -3.98 -24.38
CA VAL A 588 -6.64 -4.48 -25.41
C VAL A 588 -7.85 -3.57 -25.56
N LYS A 589 -8.45 -3.15 -24.44
CA LYS A 589 -9.60 -2.22 -24.46
C LYS A 589 -9.27 -0.86 -25.06
N GLN A 590 -7.98 -0.49 -25.14
CA GLN A 590 -7.50 0.74 -25.78
C GLN A 590 -7.12 0.55 -27.26
N ASN A 591 -7.54 -0.55 -27.90
CA ASN A 591 -7.16 -0.92 -29.28
C ASN A 591 -5.64 -1.04 -29.50
N VAL A 592 -4.85 -1.24 -28.44
CA VAL A 592 -3.43 -1.60 -28.58
C VAL A 592 -3.38 -3.01 -29.15
N THR A 593 -2.81 -3.14 -30.35
CA THR A 593 -2.72 -4.43 -31.03
C THR A 593 -1.49 -5.18 -30.49
N ILE A 594 -1.59 -6.49 -30.30
CA ILE A 594 -0.39 -7.30 -30.17
C ILE A 594 0.15 -7.51 -31.59
N GLN A 595 1.01 -6.62 -32.08
CA GLN A 595 2.10 -7.10 -32.95
C GLN A 595 3.24 -7.49 -32.02
N GLY A 596 2.97 -8.42 -31.11
CA GLY A 596 3.82 -8.75 -29.98
C GLY A 596 5.13 -9.26 -30.49
N TYR A 597 6.20 -8.51 -30.23
CA TYR A 597 7.53 -9.05 -30.42
C TYR A 597 7.95 -9.67 -29.10
N VAL A 598 8.24 -10.97 -29.14
CA VAL A 598 8.84 -11.67 -28.02
C VAL A 598 10.34 -11.54 -28.15
N ILE A 599 11.00 -10.96 -27.14
CA ILE A 599 12.43 -10.69 -27.18
C ILE A 599 13.18 -11.81 -26.46
N GLY A 600 14.09 -12.45 -27.17
CA GLY A 600 14.86 -13.59 -26.70
C GLY A 600 14.25 -14.95 -27.05
N GLY A 601 15.07 -15.99 -26.96
CA GLY A 601 14.68 -17.35 -27.32
C GLY A 601 13.64 -17.97 -26.36
N PRO A 602 13.14 -19.18 -26.64
CA PRO A 602 12.17 -19.88 -25.78
C PRO A 602 12.63 -20.11 -24.33
N LYS A 603 13.95 -20.09 -24.09
CA LYS A 603 14.52 -20.15 -22.73
C LYS A 603 14.40 -18.83 -21.96
N ALA A 604 14.40 -17.70 -22.67
CA ALA A 604 14.25 -16.38 -22.08
C ALA A 604 12.76 -16.04 -21.86
N VAL A 605 11.93 -16.29 -22.87
CA VAL A 605 10.47 -16.16 -22.80
C VAL A 605 9.85 -17.40 -23.42
N SER A 606 9.26 -18.27 -22.58
CA SER A 606 8.66 -19.53 -23.03
C SER A 606 7.41 -19.30 -23.87
N ASP A 607 7.11 -20.24 -24.76
CA ASP A 607 5.87 -20.17 -25.57
C ASP A 607 4.62 -20.20 -24.67
N ASP A 608 4.67 -20.93 -23.55
CA ASP A 608 3.61 -20.93 -22.54
C ASP A 608 3.39 -19.54 -21.90
N ALA A 609 4.46 -18.75 -21.71
CA ALA A 609 4.35 -17.36 -21.25
C ALA A 609 3.61 -16.49 -22.27
N VAL A 610 3.90 -16.69 -23.56
CA VAL A 610 3.24 -15.97 -24.66
C VAL A 610 1.76 -16.35 -24.73
N VAL A 611 1.43 -17.64 -24.58
CA VAL A 611 0.04 -18.11 -24.53
C VAL A 611 -0.70 -17.56 -23.31
N ALA A 612 -0.05 -17.50 -22.14
CA ALA A 612 -0.63 -16.91 -20.94
C ALA A 612 -0.94 -15.41 -21.11
N VAL A 613 -0.05 -14.66 -21.78
CA VAL A 613 -0.28 -13.24 -22.13
C VAL A 613 -1.48 -13.11 -23.05
N ALA A 614 -1.56 -13.92 -24.10
CA ALA A 614 -2.69 -13.89 -25.03
C ALA A 614 -4.03 -14.17 -24.32
N LYS A 615 -4.06 -15.20 -23.47
CA LYS A 615 -5.23 -15.51 -22.65
C LYS A 615 -5.62 -14.35 -21.73
N ALA A 616 -4.65 -13.68 -21.11
CA ALA A 616 -4.90 -12.51 -20.27
C ALA A 616 -5.46 -11.31 -21.07
N MET A 617 -5.09 -11.22 -22.34
CA MET A 617 -5.60 -10.23 -23.29
C MET A 617 -6.97 -10.63 -23.89
N GLY A 618 -7.51 -11.80 -23.55
CA GLY A 618 -8.78 -12.30 -24.09
C GLY A 618 -8.68 -12.71 -25.56
N ILE A 619 -7.49 -13.13 -25.98
CA ILE A 619 -7.09 -13.50 -27.34
C ILE A 619 -6.89 -15.01 -27.43
#